data_AF-A0A841K5R5-F1
#
_entry.id   AF-A0A841K5R5-F1
#
_cell.length_a   1.000
_cell.length_b   1.000
_cell.length_c   1.000
_cell.angle_alpha   90.00
_cell.angle_beta   90.00
_cell.angle_gamma   90.00
#
_symmetry.space_group_name_H-M   'P 1'
#
loop_
_entity.id
_entity.type
_entity.pdbx_description
1 polymer ?
#
loop_
_entity_poly.entity_id
_entity_poly.type
_entity_poly.pdbx_seq_one_letter_code
_entity_poly.pdbx_strand_id
1 'polypeptide(L)'
;MVDMKNQPTITVWDGCDPTVSKAIGQFQDRWKPYSESGKRYPIARLIEELIDPAVAAYSATLPSRYVGHIPGAGTGVAFSEIVRLVGLTAMVRLQRQLLRAFVLTEDQQSPRDQRFVATLESLIELVWACARKRPAKRQVRNTRLNGQRLQGFCRFCGELAELASFAAGSDAPKADDADEQLRLSNLYCVDHRPKLANGAWNPAYRQAKRSVAQFDLELERLTRQCAMRGAPQAKSGDELVDGYILHYMLGQTLQPADEAELRNRARLMVDSKLSDRKKQILMLQRAGFNQSEIARRLGIERQAVSKAIASIPQIFRLSLPKRSAR
;
A
#
# COMPACT_ATOMS: atom_id res chain seq x y z
N MET A 1 23.89 -10.92 -24.71
CA MET A 1 24.93 -10.15 -24.01
C MET A 1 24.29 -9.52 -22.79
N VAL A 2 24.65 -10.05 -21.62
CA VAL A 2 24.37 -9.60 -20.23
C VAL A 2 22.89 -9.42 -19.81
N ASP A 3 22.24 -10.52 -19.41
CA ASP A 3 21.17 -10.49 -18.39
C ASP A 3 21.80 -10.08 -17.04
N MET A 4 21.87 -8.78 -16.79
CA MET A 4 22.28 -8.25 -15.50
C MET A 4 21.15 -8.48 -14.50
N LYS A 5 21.16 -9.66 -13.87
CA LYS A 5 20.33 -9.97 -12.71
C LYS A 5 20.66 -8.94 -11.62
N ASN A 6 19.81 -7.94 -11.44
CA ASN A 6 19.83 -7.05 -10.28
C ASN A 6 19.56 -7.88 -9.02
N GLN A 7 20.60 -8.52 -8.48
CA GLN A 7 20.55 -9.22 -7.21
C GLN A 7 20.50 -8.17 -6.09
N PRO A 8 19.66 -8.36 -5.05
CA PRO A 8 19.63 -7.44 -3.92
C PRO A 8 20.96 -7.54 -3.17
N THR A 9 21.78 -6.50 -3.27
CA THR A 9 23.00 -6.31 -2.48
C THR A 9 22.64 -5.72 -1.12
N ILE A 10 23.29 -6.20 -0.04
CA ILE A 10 23.19 -5.56 1.27
C ILE A 10 24.30 -4.52 1.35
N THR A 11 23.94 -3.25 1.51
CA THR A 11 24.92 -2.18 1.64
C THR A 11 25.55 -2.25 3.03
N VAL A 12 26.88 -2.30 3.09
CA VAL A 12 27.65 -2.13 4.33
C VAL A 12 28.26 -0.74 4.29
N TRP A 13 28.05 0.05 5.34
CA TRP A 13 28.54 1.42 5.42
C TRP A 13 30.05 1.46 5.70
N ASP A 14 30.72 2.44 5.09
CA ASP A 14 32.14 2.68 5.32
C ASP A 14 32.40 2.97 6.81
N GLY A 15 33.37 2.26 7.38
CA GLY A 15 33.69 2.37 8.81
C GLY A 15 32.89 1.43 9.73
N CYS A 16 32.04 0.55 9.20
CA CYS A 16 31.40 -0.53 9.96
C CYS A 16 32.43 -1.42 10.66
N ASP A 17 32.07 -1.96 11.84
CA ASP A 17 32.91 -2.91 12.56
C ASP A 17 33.33 -4.10 11.68
N PRO A 18 34.61 -4.48 11.63
CA PRO A 18 35.08 -5.54 10.75
C PRO A 18 34.42 -6.90 11.00
N THR A 19 34.08 -7.22 12.25
CA THR A 19 33.42 -8.49 12.60
C THR A 19 32.00 -8.52 12.07
N VAL A 20 31.27 -7.42 12.27
CA VAL A 20 29.89 -7.27 11.76
C VAL A 20 29.85 -7.18 10.24
N SER A 21 30.75 -6.42 9.62
CA SER A 21 30.87 -6.33 8.16
C SER A 21 31.16 -7.70 7.55
N LYS A 22 32.10 -8.47 8.11
CA LYS A 22 32.41 -9.83 7.66
C LYS A 22 31.21 -10.76 7.79
N ALA A 23 30.47 -10.69 8.90
CA ALA A 23 29.27 -11.47 9.11
C ALA A 23 28.15 -11.12 8.11
N ILE A 24 27.95 -9.83 7.80
CA ILE A 24 27.00 -9.39 6.76
C ILE A 24 27.44 -9.89 5.39
N GLY A 25 28.74 -9.89 5.07
CA GLY A 25 29.27 -10.46 3.82
C GLY A 25 28.98 -11.96 3.70
N GLN A 26 29.29 -12.74 4.75
CA GLN A 26 28.97 -14.17 4.80
C GLN A 26 27.47 -14.44 4.74
N PHE A 27 26.67 -13.61 5.41
CA PHE A 27 25.22 -13.65 5.31
C PHE A 27 24.80 -13.44 3.86
N GLN A 28 25.26 -12.38 3.20
CA GLN A 28 24.92 -12.05 1.83
C GLN A 28 25.26 -13.18 0.85
N ASP A 29 26.41 -13.83 1.03
CA ASP A 29 26.80 -14.98 0.22
C ASP A 29 25.89 -16.19 0.43
N ARG A 30 25.53 -16.52 1.68
CA ARG A 30 24.54 -17.56 1.99
C ARG A 30 23.10 -17.15 1.66
N TRP A 31 22.86 -15.86 1.39
CA TRP A 31 21.56 -15.26 1.14
C TRP A 31 21.19 -15.15 -0.36
N LYS A 32 22.15 -15.27 -1.29
CA LYS A 32 21.92 -15.31 -2.76
C LYS A 32 20.96 -16.46 -3.19
N PRO A 33 20.14 -16.33 -4.27
CA PRO A 33 19.22 -17.38 -4.71
C PRO A 33 19.76 -18.35 -5.79
N TYR A 34 19.45 -19.64 -5.57
CA TYR A 34 19.05 -20.71 -6.51
C TYR A 34 20.09 -21.56 -7.29
N SER A 35 20.26 -22.81 -6.84
CA SER A 35 20.34 -24.01 -7.69
C SER A 35 19.45 -25.11 -7.08
N GLU A 36 18.96 -26.04 -7.90
CA GLU A 36 17.94 -27.07 -7.59
C GLU A 36 18.29 -28.03 -6.44
N SER A 37 19.52 -27.97 -5.90
CA SER A 37 20.02 -28.82 -4.81
C SER A 37 20.24 -28.08 -3.48
N GLY A 38 20.03 -26.76 -3.41
CA GLY A 38 20.35 -25.95 -2.23
C GLY A 38 19.30 -26.02 -1.12
N LYS A 39 19.59 -26.75 -0.03
CA LYS A 39 18.77 -26.82 1.19
C LYS A 39 18.45 -25.42 1.75
N ARG A 40 17.17 -25.19 2.08
CA ARG A 40 16.60 -24.02 2.77
C ARG A 40 17.43 -23.59 3.99
N TYR A 41 17.87 -22.34 4.06
CA TYR A 41 18.14 -21.69 5.35
C TYR A 41 17.06 -20.62 5.61
N PRO A 42 16.22 -20.76 6.65
CA PRO A 42 15.33 -19.68 7.10
C PRO A 42 16.15 -18.43 7.42
N ILE A 43 15.71 -17.24 6.97
CA ILE A 43 16.41 -15.96 7.22
C ILE A 43 16.73 -15.80 8.71
N ALA A 44 15.78 -16.14 9.59
CA ALA A 44 15.97 -16.09 11.03
C ALA A 44 17.13 -16.95 11.54
N ARG A 45 17.36 -18.11 10.91
CA ARG A 45 18.47 -19.02 11.24
C ARG A 45 19.81 -18.49 10.72
N LEU A 46 19.83 -17.82 9.57
CA LEU A 46 21.05 -17.15 9.07
C LEU A 46 21.44 -15.96 9.95
N ILE A 47 20.46 -15.20 10.48
CA ILE A 47 20.72 -14.13 11.44
C ILE A 47 21.29 -14.72 12.73
N GLU A 48 20.65 -15.76 13.26
CA GLU A 48 21.12 -16.46 14.47
C GLU A 48 22.54 -17.04 14.32
N GLU A 49 22.84 -17.71 13.20
CA GLU A 49 24.14 -18.37 13.01
C GLU A 49 25.28 -17.38 12.73
N LEU A 50 25.03 -16.27 12.03
CA LEU A 50 26.09 -15.40 11.50
C LEU A 50 26.13 -14.03 12.17
N ILE A 51 24.96 -13.48 12.49
CA ILE A 51 24.83 -12.08 12.93
C ILE A 51 24.83 -12.00 14.46
N ASP A 52 24.11 -12.87 15.16
CA ASP A 52 24.07 -12.84 16.63
C ASP A 52 25.48 -12.94 17.25
N PRO A 53 26.38 -13.85 16.82
CA PRO A 53 27.74 -13.91 17.38
C PRO A 53 28.56 -12.65 17.09
N ALA A 54 28.40 -12.08 15.89
CA ALA A 54 29.13 -10.86 15.51
C ALA A 54 28.64 -9.63 16.30
N VAL A 55 27.33 -9.51 16.49
CA VAL A 55 26.73 -8.44 17.32
C VAL A 55 27.13 -8.61 18.78
N ALA A 56 27.13 -9.82 19.31
CA ALA A 56 27.56 -10.10 20.68
C ALA A 56 29.05 -9.76 20.90
N ALA A 57 29.92 -10.22 19.99
CA ALA A 57 31.35 -9.91 20.04
C ALA A 57 31.60 -8.40 19.94
N TYR A 58 30.94 -7.70 19.03
CA TYR A 58 31.04 -6.26 18.91
C TYR A 58 30.56 -5.54 20.18
N SER A 59 29.39 -5.93 20.70
CA SER A 59 28.80 -5.34 21.93
C SER A 59 29.73 -5.46 23.14
N ALA A 60 30.47 -6.57 23.26
CA ALA A 60 31.44 -6.78 24.33
C ALA A 60 32.64 -5.82 24.27
N THR A 61 32.93 -5.20 23.12
CA THR A 61 34.00 -4.20 22.97
C THR A 61 33.55 -2.78 23.31
N LEU A 62 32.25 -2.57 23.50
CA LEU A 62 31.68 -1.24 23.67
C LEU A 62 31.53 -0.84 25.14
N PRO A 63 31.58 0.47 25.46
CA PRO A 63 31.19 0.95 26.77
C PRO A 63 29.70 0.64 27.04
N SER A 64 29.35 0.36 28.30
CA SER A 64 28.00 -0.05 28.70
C SER A 64 26.89 0.90 28.23
N ARG A 65 27.17 2.20 28.14
CA ARG A 65 26.22 3.21 27.65
C ARG A 65 25.79 3.04 26.19
N TYR A 66 26.61 2.40 25.35
CA TYR A 66 26.29 2.14 23.93
C TYR A 66 25.37 0.94 23.76
N VAL A 67 25.48 -0.04 24.66
CA VAL A 67 24.83 -1.36 24.52
C VAL A 67 23.31 -1.25 24.49
N GLY A 68 22.73 -0.28 25.21
CA GLY A 68 21.30 0.01 25.18
C GLY A 68 20.75 0.48 23.82
N HIS A 69 21.63 0.90 22.90
CA HIS A 69 21.26 1.32 21.55
C HIS A 69 21.36 0.21 20.50
N ILE A 70 21.76 -1.00 20.91
CA ILE A 70 21.72 -2.20 20.07
C ILE A 70 20.49 -3.03 20.49
N PRO A 71 19.59 -3.40 19.56
CA PRO A 71 18.43 -4.22 19.89
C PRO A 71 18.82 -5.51 20.63
N GLY A 72 18.25 -5.70 21.83
CA GLY A 72 18.42 -6.91 22.65
C GLY A 72 19.72 -6.98 23.46
N ALA A 73 20.80 -6.30 23.04
CA ALA A 73 22.10 -6.41 23.71
C ALA A 73 22.08 -5.92 25.17
N GLY A 74 21.30 -4.88 25.47
CA GLY A 74 21.15 -4.36 26.84
C GLY A 74 20.29 -5.22 27.77
N THR A 75 19.54 -6.17 27.22
CA THR A 75 18.60 -7.03 27.96
C THR A 75 18.98 -8.52 27.91
N GLY A 76 20.14 -8.86 27.33
CA GLY A 76 20.59 -10.24 27.16
C GLY A 76 19.77 -11.06 26.15
N VAL A 77 18.96 -10.40 25.31
CA VAL A 77 18.14 -11.05 24.27
C VAL A 77 18.89 -10.99 22.95
N ALA A 78 18.94 -12.09 22.21
CA ALA A 78 19.69 -12.12 20.96
C ALA A 78 19.02 -11.24 19.89
N PHE A 79 19.83 -10.71 18.97
CA PHE A 79 19.32 -9.86 17.89
C PHE A 79 18.28 -10.60 17.02
N SER A 80 18.51 -11.89 16.73
CA SER A 80 17.56 -12.75 16.02
C SER A 80 16.26 -13.00 16.79
N GLU A 81 16.30 -13.06 18.12
CA GLU A 81 15.12 -13.25 18.96
C GLU A 81 14.22 -12.01 18.95
N ILE A 82 14.81 -10.81 19.01
CA ILE A 82 14.06 -9.56 18.82
C ILE A 82 13.40 -9.55 17.45
N VAL A 83 14.12 -9.93 16.39
CA VAL A 83 13.54 -10.04 15.03
C VAL A 83 12.37 -11.02 14.98
N ARG A 84 12.44 -12.17 15.68
CA ARG A 84 11.33 -13.13 15.75
C ARG A 84 10.11 -12.57 16.48
N LEU A 85 10.35 -11.80 17.54
CA LEU A 85 9.29 -11.22 18.36
C LEU A 85 8.53 -10.10 17.63
N VAL A 86 9.24 -9.14 17.04
CA VAL A 86 8.62 -7.94 16.45
C VAL A 86 8.45 -8.00 14.93
N GLY A 87 9.16 -8.91 14.27
CA GLY A 87 9.20 -9.02 12.81
C GLY A 87 10.14 -8.00 12.14
N LEU A 88 10.60 -8.32 10.93
CA LEU A 88 11.63 -7.55 10.21
C LEU A 88 11.25 -6.07 9.97
N THR A 89 10.00 -5.77 9.61
CA THR A 89 9.57 -4.38 9.34
C THR A 89 9.55 -3.52 10.60
N ALA A 90 9.11 -4.07 11.73
CA ALA A 90 9.11 -3.35 13.00
C ALA A 90 10.55 -3.21 13.55
N MET A 91 11.39 -4.23 13.33
CA MET A 91 12.81 -4.19 13.71
C MET A 91 13.56 -3.02 13.06
N VAL A 92 13.35 -2.76 11.76
CA VAL A 92 13.95 -1.58 11.09
C VAL A 92 13.58 -0.28 11.80
N ARG A 93 12.32 -0.13 12.21
CA ARG A 93 11.84 1.08 12.91
C ARG A 93 12.50 1.21 14.28
N LEU A 94 12.58 0.10 15.03
CA LEU A 94 13.25 0.04 16.32
C LEU A 94 14.73 0.44 16.19
N GLN A 95 15.47 -0.16 15.26
CA GLN A 95 16.88 0.16 15.04
C GLN A 95 17.10 1.64 14.72
N ARG A 96 16.26 2.25 13.86
CA ARG A 96 16.33 3.69 13.54
C ARG A 96 16.04 4.58 14.75
N GLN A 97 15.10 4.17 15.62
CA GLN A 97 14.81 4.91 16.85
C GLN A 97 15.98 4.84 17.83
N LEU A 98 16.59 3.66 18.00
CA LEU A 98 17.75 3.48 18.89
C LEU A 98 18.99 4.24 18.39
N LEU A 99 19.26 4.21 17.08
CA LEU A 99 20.32 4.99 16.47
C LEU A 99 20.09 6.50 16.65
N ARG A 100 18.86 6.98 16.43
CA ARG A 100 18.52 8.38 16.69
C ARG A 100 18.73 8.75 18.15
N ALA A 101 18.35 7.88 19.08
CA ALA A 101 18.59 8.11 20.51
C ALA A 101 20.09 8.24 20.80
N PHE A 102 20.92 7.34 20.26
CA PHE A 102 22.38 7.39 20.41
C PHE A 102 22.96 8.72 19.92
N VAL A 103 22.58 9.16 18.72
CA VAL A 103 23.04 10.42 18.13
C VAL A 103 22.67 11.63 19.00
N LEU A 104 21.53 11.57 19.69
CA LEU A 104 21.08 12.67 20.54
C LEU A 104 21.69 12.68 21.94
N THR A 105 22.14 11.54 22.46
CA THR A 105 22.53 11.40 23.88
C THR A 105 24.00 11.08 24.10
N GLU A 106 24.65 10.40 23.16
CA GLU A 106 25.98 9.81 23.36
C GLU A 106 27.02 10.22 22.31
N ASP A 107 26.58 10.57 21.09
CA ASP A 107 27.47 10.83 19.95
C ASP A 107 28.32 12.10 20.14
N GLN A 108 29.64 11.92 20.16
CA GLN A 108 30.63 13.00 20.23
C GLN A 108 31.42 13.13 18.93
N GLN A 109 30.97 12.48 17.85
CA GLN A 109 31.64 12.43 16.55
C GLN A 109 33.06 11.86 16.62
N SER A 110 33.36 11.06 17.65
CA SER A 110 34.65 10.39 17.78
C SER A 110 34.78 9.27 16.73
N PRO A 111 36.00 8.81 16.41
CA PRO A 111 36.19 7.67 15.50
C PRO A 111 35.45 6.40 15.96
N ARG A 112 35.24 6.24 17.27
CA ARG A 112 34.44 5.15 17.83
C ARG A 112 32.95 5.34 17.55
N ASP A 113 32.43 6.55 17.73
CA ASP A 113 31.02 6.86 17.49
C ASP A 113 30.68 6.72 16.02
N GLN A 114 31.55 7.20 15.14
CA GLN A 114 31.43 7.02 13.69
C GLN A 114 31.39 5.53 13.32
N ARG A 115 32.27 4.70 13.90
CA ARG A 115 32.23 3.24 13.71
C ARG A 115 30.93 2.63 14.24
N PHE A 116 30.43 3.10 15.39
CA PHE A 116 29.20 2.61 15.98
C PHE A 116 27.98 2.93 15.11
N VAL A 117 27.86 4.17 14.65
CA VAL A 117 26.82 4.62 13.71
C VAL A 117 26.88 3.81 12.42
N ALA A 118 28.06 3.67 11.80
CA ALA A 118 28.22 2.88 10.57
C ALA A 118 27.85 1.39 10.76
N THR A 119 28.13 0.83 11.94
CA THR A 119 27.76 -0.55 12.28
C THR A 119 26.24 -0.70 12.41
N LEU A 120 25.57 0.23 13.11
CA LEU A 120 24.10 0.20 13.24
C LEU A 120 23.41 0.43 11.89
N GLU A 121 23.88 1.38 11.08
CA GLU A 121 23.36 1.61 9.72
C GLU A 121 23.51 0.36 8.83
N SER A 122 24.65 -0.34 8.92
CA SER A 122 24.85 -1.61 8.20
C SER A 122 23.88 -2.72 8.66
N LEU A 123 23.60 -2.80 9.96
CA LEU A 123 22.60 -3.74 10.50
C LEU A 123 21.16 -3.34 10.12
N ILE A 124 20.87 -2.05 9.98
CA ILE A 124 19.59 -1.56 9.46
C ILE A 124 19.43 -1.99 8.00
N GLU A 125 20.46 -1.80 7.17
CA GLU A 125 20.46 -2.23 5.77
C GLU A 125 20.27 -3.74 5.63
N LEU A 126 20.93 -4.55 6.49
CA LEU A 126 20.72 -5.99 6.57
C LEU A 126 19.24 -6.35 6.82
N VAL A 127 18.64 -5.80 7.88
CA VAL A 127 17.25 -6.11 8.26
C VAL A 127 16.28 -5.58 7.21
N TRP A 128 16.52 -4.40 6.65
CA TRP A 128 15.75 -3.81 5.56
C TRP A 128 15.80 -4.69 4.30
N ALA A 129 16.99 -5.16 3.93
CA ALA A 129 17.19 -6.10 2.83
C ALA A 129 16.43 -7.42 3.08
N CYS A 130 16.47 -7.94 4.31
CA CYS A 130 15.69 -9.10 4.73
C CYS A 130 14.18 -8.86 4.65
N ALA A 131 13.68 -7.70 5.09
CA ALA A 131 12.27 -7.32 5.00
C ALA A 131 11.80 -7.22 3.54
N ARG A 132 12.69 -6.79 2.64
CA ARG A 132 12.44 -6.73 1.19
C ARG A 132 12.54 -8.08 0.51
N LYS A 133 13.19 -9.09 1.13
CA LYS A 133 13.28 -10.44 0.56
C LYS A 133 11.91 -11.13 0.62
N ARG A 134 11.19 -11.07 -0.49
CA ARG A 134 9.93 -11.81 -0.65
C ARG A 134 10.23 -13.31 -0.76
N PRO A 135 9.57 -14.19 0.01
CA PRO A 135 9.70 -15.64 -0.19
C PRO A 135 9.26 -16.01 -1.60
N ALA A 136 10.04 -16.87 -2.28
CA ALA A 136 9.82 -17.27 -3.67
C ALA A 136 8.46 -17.96 -3.91
N LYS A 137 7.85 -18.55 -2.86
CA LYS A 137 6.56 -19.24 -2.93
C LYS A 137 5.81 -19.04 -1.61
N ARG A 138 4.77 -18.22 -1.61
CA ARG A 138 3.71 -18.25 -0.59
C ARG A 138 2.62 -19.14 -1.15
N GLN A 139 2.29 -20.25 -0.49
CA GLN A 139 1.11 -21.03 -0.88
C GLN A 139 -0.15 -20.27 -0.49
N VAL A 140 -1.19 -20.38 -1.31
CA VAL A 140 -2.52 -19.83 -1.00
C VAL A 140 -3.38 -20.97 -0.49
N ARG A 141 -3.74 -20.92 0.80
CA ARG A 141 -4.36 -22.05 1.52
C ARG A 141 -3.56 -23.35 1.28
N ASN A 142 -4.25 -24.47 1.04
CA ASN A 142 -3.65 -25.78 0.75
C ASN A 142 -3.40 -26.03 -0.75
N THR A 143 -3.30 -24.98 -1.58
CA THR A 143 -3.16 -25.12 -3.04
C THR A 143 -1.73 -24.85 -3.53
N ARG A 144 -1.44 -25.30 -4.77
CA ARG A 144 -0.18 -25.00 -5.47
C ARG A 144 -0.13 -23.58 -6.08
N LEU A 145 -1.11 -22.72 -5.81
CA LEU A 145 -1.20 -21.38 -6.38
C LEU A 145 -0.08 -20.47 -5.85
N ASN A 146 0.46 -19.63 -6.74
CA ASN A 146 1.52 -18.69 -6.37
C ASN A 146 0.95 -17.47 -5.63
N GLY A 147 1.00 -17.49 -4.30
CA GLY A 147 0.59 -16.39 -3.42
C GLY A 147 1.50 -15.16 -3.45
N GLN A 148 2.60 -15.17 -4.20
CA GLN A 148 3.32 -13.93 -4.52
C GLN A 148 2.53 -13.03 -5.46
N ARG A 149 1.64 -13.62 -6.26
CA ARG A 149 0.78 -12.86 -7.18
C ARG A 149 -0.34 -12.13 -6.46
N LEU A 150 -0.59 -12.42 -5.18
CA LEU A 150 -1.68 -11.85 -4.39
C LEU A 150 -1.67 -10.32 -4.48
N GLN A 151 -2.69 -9.76 -5.13
CA GLN A 151 -3.03 -8.34 -5.07
C GLN A 151 -4.31 -8.21 -4.27
N GLY A 152 -4.43 -7.20 -3.42
CA GLY A 152 -5.61 -7.01 -2.55
C GLY A 152 -6.88 -6.84 -3.38
N PHE A 153 -7.05 -5.67 -3.99
CA PHE A 153 -8.28 -5.29 -4.66
C PHE A 153 -8.26 -5.51 -6.18
N CYS A 154 -9.46 -5.67 -6.73
CA CYS A 154 -9.69 -5.66 -8.17
C CYS A 154 -9.24 -4.33 -8.78
N ARG A 155 -8.69 -4.38 -9.99
CA ARG A 155 -8.25 -3.20 -10.75
C ARG A 155 -9.36 -2.17 -10.97
N PHE A 156 -10.62 -2.58 -10.97
CA PHE A 156 -11.75 -1.74 -11.36
C PHE A 156 -12.74 -1.41 -10.25
N CYS A 157 -12.64 -2.04 -9.07
CA CYS A 157 -13.56 -1.80 -7.94
C CYS A 157 -12.87 -2.10 -6.59
N GLY A 158 -13.65 -2.03 -5.52
CA GLY A 158 -13.23 -2.33 -4.15
C GLY A 158 -13.34 -3.80 -3.75
N GLU A 159 -13.86 -4.67 -4.60
CA GLU A 159 -13.87 -6.11 -4.34
C GLU A 159 -12.47 -6.70 -4.40
N LEU A 160 -12.23 -7.76 -3.63
CA LEU A 160 -10.96 -8.49 -3.70
C LEU A 160 -10.79 -9.14 -5.09
N ALA A 161 -9.56 -9.15 -5.61
CA ALA A 161 -9.25 -9.93 -6.81
C ALA A 161 -9.47 -11.43 -6.52
N GLU A 162 -9.79 -12.24 -7.53
CA GLU A 162 -10.13 -13.67 -7.39
C GLU A 162 -9.12 -14.43 -6.51
N LEU A 163 -7.81 -14.23 -6.73
CA LEU A 163 -6.76 -14.87 -5.95
C LEU A 163 -6.73 -14.39 -4.48
N ALA A 164 -7.06 -13.12 -4.22
CA ALA A 164 -7.13 -12.58 -2.86
C ALA A 164 -8.39 -12.93 -2.12
N SER A 165 -9.53 -12.91 -2.79
CA SER A 165 -10.80 -13.45 -2.28
C SER A 165 -10.64 -14.92 -1.91
N PHE A 166 -10.00 -15.70 -2.78
CA PHE A 166 -9.65 -17.09 -2.47
C PHE A 166 -8.64 -17.20 -1.33
N ALA A 167 -7.60 -16.37 -1.27
CA ALA A 167 -6.70 -16.40 -0.11
C ALA A 167 -7.40 -16.09 1.21
N ALA A 168 -8.45 -15.25 1.20
CA ALA A 168 -9.20 -14.81 2.37
C ALA A 168 -10.28 -15.78 2.86
N GLY A 169 -10.52 -16.91 2.16
CA GLY A 169 -11.49 -17.92 2.61
C GLY A 169 -12.74 -18.07 1.73
N SER A 170 -12.92 -17.26 0.69
CA SER A 170 -14.04 -17.40 -0.26
C SER A 170 -13.77 -18.41 -1.36
N ASP A 171 -14.73 -19.31 -1.64
CA ASP A 171 -14.68 -20.24 -2.78
C ASP A 171 -15.47 -19.73 -3.99
N ALA A 172 -16.09 -18.55 -3.90
CA ALA A 172 -16.83 -17.92 -5.01
C ALA A 172 -16.02 -17.83 -6.33
N PRO A 173 -14.70 -17.55 -6.33
CA PRO A 173 -13.92 -17.53 -7.56
C PRO A 173 -13.83 -18.87 -8.31
N LYS A 174 -14.17 -19.98 -7.64
CA LYS A 174 -14.17 -21.34 -8.18
C LYS A 174 -15.58 -21.93 -8.33
N ALA A 175 -16.64 -21.21 -7.97
CA ALA A 175 -18.00 -21.76 -7.92
C ALA A 175 -18.47 -22.35 -9.26
N ASP A 176 -18.10 -21.70 -10.37
CA ASP A 176 -18.47 -22.11 -11.74
C ASP A 176 -17.37 -22.90 -12.47
N ASP A 177 -16.38 -23.44 -11.74
CA ASP A 177 -15.20 -24.12 -12.29
C ASP A 177 -15.15 -25.60 -11.87
N ALA A 178 -16.12 -26.37 -12.32
CA ALA A 178 -16.24 -27.79 -11.98
C ALA A 178 -15.00 -28.62 -12.38
N ASP A 179 -14.29 -28.20 -13.42
CA ASP A 179 -13.10 -28.88 -13.94
C ASP A 179 -11.77 -28.35 -13.36
N GLU A 180 -11.82 -27.42 -12.39
CA GLU A 180 -10.65 -26.71 -11.83
C GLU A 180 -9.72 -26.05 -12.87
N GLN A 181 -10.25 -25.67 -14.04
CA GLN A 181 -9.48 -25.12 -15.15
C GLN A 181 -9.22 -23.61 -14.98
N LEU A 182 -10.05 -22.89 -14.24
CA LEU A 182 -9.98 -21.44 -14.10
C LEU A 182 -8.80 -21.05 -13.21
N ARG A 183 -7.81 -20.41 -13.87
CA ARG A 183 -6.71 -19.74 -13.17
C ARG A 183 -7.25 -18.47 -12.48
N LEU A 184 -7.22 -18.46 -11.15
CA LEU A 184 -7.60 -17.30 -10.36
C LEU A 184 -6.79 -16.06 -10.77
N SER A 185 -7.50 -15.00 -11.15
CA SER A 185 -6.94 -13.71 -11.48
C SER A 185 -6.37 -13.05 -10.23
N ASN A 186 -5.19 -12.47 -10.38
CA ASN A 186 -4.64 -11.59 -9.36
C ASN A 186 -4.93 -10.12 -9.62
N LEU A 187 -5.73 -9.77 -10.62
CA LEU A 187 -6.04 -8.37 -10.95
C LEU A 187 -7.53 -8.07 -10.94
N TYR A 188 -8.38 -9.07 -11.09
CA TYR A 188 -9.81 -8.90 -11.31
C TYR A 188 -10.60 -9.70 -10.29
N CYS A 189 -11.70 -9.15 -9.79
CA CYS A 189 -12.71 -9.93 -9.07
C CYS A 189 -13.51 -10.78 -10.06
N VAL A 190 -14.40 -11.62 -9.54
CA VAL A 190 -15.27 -12.51 -10.33
C VAL A 190 -16.09 -11.72 -11.37
N ASP A 191 -16.67 -10.59 -10.98
CA ASP A 191 -17.50 -9.75 -11.88
C ASP A 191 -16.68 -9.04 -12.96
N HIS A 192 -15.39 -8.84 -12.74
CA HIS A 192 -14.50 -8.13 -13.64
C HIS A 192 -13.50 -9.05 -14.36
N ARG A 193 -13.67 -10.36 -14.27
CA ARG A 193 -12.82 -11.29 -15.02
C ARG A 193 -12.97 -11.08 -16.53
N PRO A 194 -11.91 -11.16 -17.34
CA PRO A 194 -12.00 -10.87 -18.78
C PRO A 194 -12.93 -11.80 -19.57
N LYS A 195 -12.90 -13.09 -19.24
CA LYS A 195 -13.72 -14.13 -19.86
C LYS A 195 -14.56 -14.84 -18.80
N LEU A 196 -15.83 -15.07 -19.12
CA LEU A 196 -16.77 -15.86 -18.34
C LEU A 196 -16.40 -17.35 -18.40
N ALA A 197 -17.02 -18.18 -17.57
CA ALA A 197 -16.78 -19.63 -17.53
C ALA A 197 -17.04 -20.30 -18.90
N ASN A 198 -18.04 -19.81 -19.65
CA ASN A 198 -18.34 -20.26 -21.01
C ASN A 198 -17.36 -19.75 -22.10
N GLY A 199 -16.28 -19.07 -21.72
CA GLY A 199 -15.27 -18.53 -22.63
C GLY A 199 -15.65 -17.21 -23.33
N ALA A 200 -16.89 -16.75 -23.21
CA ALA A 200 -17.34 -15.47 -23.77
C ALA A 200 -16.68 -14.29 -23.06
N TRP A 201 -16.54 -13.17 -23.76
CA TRP A 201 -16.01 -11.94 -23.17
C TRP A 201 -17.02 -11.30 -22.21
N ASN A 202 -16.53 -10.96 -21.02
CA ASN A 202 -17.33 -10.29 -20.01
C ASN A 202 -17.62 -8.82 -20.38
N PRO A 203 -18.89 -8.41 -20.55
CA PRO A 203 -19.24 -7.02 -20.83
C PRO A 203 -18.83 -6.04 -19.72
N ALA A 204 -18.94 -6.44 -18.46
CA ALA A 204 -18.57 -5.61 -17.31
C ALA A 204 -17.06 -5.30 -17.31
N TYR A 205 -16.22 -6.31 -17.60
CA TYR A 205 -14.79 -6.10 -17.83
C TYR A 205 -14.52 -5.07 -18.93
N ARG A 206 -15.18 -5.19 -20.09
CA ARG A 206 -14.96 -4.27 -21.23
C ARG A 206 -15.40 -2.85 -20.89
N GLN A 207 -16.54 -2.70 -20.21
CA GLN A 207 -17.03 -1.41 -19.76
C GLN A 207 -16.07 -0.76 -18.77
N ALA A 208 -15.68 -1.49 -17.73
CA ALA A 208 -14.76 -1.01 -16.71
C ALA A 208 -13.39 -0.64 -17.28
N LYS A 209 -12.86 -1.44 -18.21
CA LYS A 209 -11.60 -1.16 -18.92
C LYS A 209 -11.66 0.14 -19.70
N ARG A 210 -12.78 0.45 -20.37
CA ARG A 210 -12.97 1.71 -21.11
C ARG A 210 -13.02 2.92 -20.19
N SER A 211 -13.50 2.76 -18.96
CA SER A 211 -13.65 3.85 -17.98
C SER A 211 -12.56 3.87 -16.90
N VAL A 212 -11.45 3.15 -17.10
CA VAL A 212 -10.41 2.99 -16.07
C VAL A 212 -9.71 4.29 -15.71
N ALA A 213 -9.44 5.16 -16.68
CA ALA A 213 -8.79 6.44 -16.42
C ALA A 213 -9.68 7.36 -15.56
N GLN A 214 -11.00 7.36 -15.81
CA GLN A 214 -11.98 8.08 -15.00
C GLN A 214 -12.09 7.48 -13.59
N PHE A 215 -12.03 6.15 -13.47
CA PHE A 215 -12.00 5.46 -12.18
C PHE A 215 -10.80 5.89 -11.33
N ASP A 216 -9.60 5.84 -11.91
CA ASP A 216 -8.37 6.19 -11.20
C ASP A 216 -8.39 7.64 -10.74
N LEU A 217 -8.88 8.54 -11.60
CA LEU A 217 -9.03 9.96 -11.30
C LEU A 217 -10.01 10.22 -10.15
N GLU A 218 -11.18 9.59 -10.14
CA GLU A 218 -12.13 9.74 -9.02
C GLU A 218 -11.59 9.09 -7.74
N LEU A 219 -10.96 7.92 -7.83
CA LEU A 219 -10.35 7.27 -6.67
C LEU A 219 -9.27 8.15 -6.04
N GLU A 220 -8.42 8.77 -6.85
CA GLU A 220 -7.37 9.66 -6.39
C GLU A 220 -7.95 10.90 -5.69
N ARG A 221 -8.99 11.52 -6.27
CA ARG A 221 -9.71 12.66 -5.69
C ARG A 221 -10.31 12.31 -4.33
N LEU A 222 -11.01 11.17 -4.24
CA LEU A 222 -11.62 10.70 -2.98
C LEU A 222 -10.56 10.36 -1.94
N THR A 223 -9.47 9.70 -2.33
CA THR A 223 -8.37 9.32 -1.42
C THR A 223 -7.71 10.56 -0.81
N ARG A 224 -7.38 11.56 -1.64
CA ARG A 224 -6.84 12.84 -1.15
C ARG A 224 -7.80 13.55 -0.19
N GLN A 225 -9.07 13.64 -0.56
CA GLN A 225 -10.06 14.31 0.27
C GLN A 225 -10.32 13.57 1.59
N CYS A 226 -10.22 12.24 1.59
CA CYS A 226 -10.36 11.41 2.77
C CYS A 226 -9.21 11.63 3.76
N ALA A 227 -7.97 11.77 3.26
CA ALA A 227 -6.79 12.03 4.09
C ALA A 227 -6.84 13.39 4.81
N MET A 228 -7.50 14.39 4.23
CA MET A 228 -7.62 15.74 4.79
C MET A 228 -9.04 16.27 4.61
N ARG A 229 -9.90 16.08 5.62
CA ARG A 229 -11.35 16.36 5.53
C ARG A 229 -11.74 17.84 5.70
N GLY A 230 -10.83 18.68 6.20
CA GLY A 230 -11.14 20.06 6.59
C GLY A 230 -11.13 21.10 5.45
N ALA A 231 -10.58 20.76 4.28
CA ALA A 231 -10.44 21.68 3.16
C ALA A 231 -10.59 20.93 1.81
N PRO A 232 -10.90 21.61 0.70
CA PRO A 232 -10.94 20.98 -0.62
C PRO A 232 -9.55 20.46 -1.02
N GLN A 233 -9.43 19.16 -1.29
CA GLN A 233 -8.15 18.48 -1.57
C GLN A 233 -8.21 17.59 -2.82
N ALA A 234 -9.33 17.60 -3.56
CA ALA A 234 -9.48 16.82 -4.78
C ALA A 234 -8.49 17.27 -5.88
N LYS A 235 -8.06 18.54 -5.87
CA LYS A 235 -7.09 19.12 -6.81
C LYS A 235 -7.51 18.93 -8.27
N SER A 236 -8.78 19.13 -8.56
CA SER A 236 -9.31 19.02 -9.93
C SER A 236 -8.93 20.20 -10.83
N GLY A 237 -8.49 21.32 -10.24
CA GLY A 237 -8.31 22.59 -10.94
C GLY A 237 -9.61 23.40 -11.09
N ASP A 238 -10.73 22.89 -10.59
CA ASP A 238 -12.03 23.56 -10.59
C ASP A 238 -12.60 23.62 -9.17
N GLU A 239 -12.82 24.83 -8.66
CA GLU A 239 -13.26 25.06 -7.28
C GLU A 239 -14.64 24.46 -6.97
N LEU A 240 -15.54 24.41 -7.96
CA LEU A 240 -16.86 23.82 -7.78
C LEU A 240 -16.77 22.30 -7.73
N VAL A 241 -15.88 21.69 -8.52
CA VAL A 241 -15.63 20.24 -8.44
C VAL A 241 -14.96 19.88 -7.13
N ASP A 242 -13.97 20.65 -6.68
CA ASP A 242 -13.27 20.41 -5.42
C ASP A 242 -14.21 20.60 -4.22
N GLY A 243 -15.06 21.63 -4.25
CA GLY A 243 -16.11 21.84 -3.25
C GLY A 243 -17.15 20.72 -3.23
N TYR A 244 -17.50 20.15 -4.39
CA TYR A 244 -18.40 18.99 -4.47
C TYR A 244 -17.81 17.80 -3.73
N ILE A 245 -16.56 17.45 -4.06
CA ILE A 245 -15.90 16.27 -3.47
C ILE A 245 -15.74 16.45 -1.97
N LEU A 246 -15.40 17.65 -1.49
CA LEU A 246 -15.37 17.98 -0.07
C LEU A 246 -16.71 17.70 0.61
N HIS A 247 -17.80 18.32 0.13
CA HIS A 247 -19.11 18.17 0.78
C HIS A 247 -19.69 16.76 0.67
N TYR A 248 -19.44 16.08 -0.45
CA TYR A 248 -19.81 14.68 -0.61
C TYR A 248 -19.10 13.81 0.44
N MET A 249 -17.79 13.99 0.64
CA MET A 249 -17.00 13.24 1.62
C MET A 249 -17.24 13.63 3.08
N LEU A 250 -17.64 14.88 3.36
CA LEU A 250 -18.07 15.28 4.71
C LEU A 250 -19.31 14.52 5.17
N GLY A 251 -20.21 14.18 4.25
CA GLY A 251 -21.38 13.35 4.51
C GLY A 251 -21.08 11.85 4.63
N GLN A 252 -19.83 11.42 4.44
CA GLN A 252 -19.42 10.03 4.60
C GLN A 252 -18.57 9.86 5.87
N THR A 253 -18.63 8.68 6.49
CA THR A 253 -17.79 8.30 7.65
C THR A 253 -16.52 7.55 7.26
N LEU A 254 -16.04 7.74 6.03
CA LEU A 254 -14.89 7.02 5.48
C LEU A 254 -13.56 7.58 5.99
N GLN A 255 -12.62 6.67 6.24
CA GLN A 255 -11.23 6.91 6.60
C GLN A 255 -10.29 6.46 5.47
N PRO A 256 -9.02 6.91 5.44
CA PRO A 256 -8.06 6.47 4.43
C PRO A 256 -7.81 4.96 4.42
N ALA A 257 -8.07 4.27 5.53
CA ALA A 257 -7.94 2.82 5.65
C ALA A 257 -9.08 2.04 4.96
N ASP A 258 -10.21 2.70 4.67
CA ASP A 258 -11.40 2.11 4.05
C ASP A 258 -11.23 2.05 2.52
N GLU A 259 -10.14 1.41 2.06
CA GLU A 259 -9.74 1.41 0.65
C GLU A 259 -10.80 0.75 -0.24
N ALA A 260 -11.41 -0.35 0.23
CA ALA A 260 -12.46 -1.05 -0.50
C ALA A 260 -13.65 -0.12 -0.78
N GLU A 261 -14.11 0.59 0.24
CA GLU A 261 -15.23 1.51 0.17
C GLU A 261 -14.90 2.70 -0.74
N LEU A 262 -13.72 3.30 -0.62
CA LEU A 262 -13.27 4.40 -1.48
C LEU A 262 -13.25 3.98 -2.96
N ARG A 263 -12.75 2.78 -3.26
CA ARG A 263 -12.76 2.21 -4.61
C ARG A 263 -14.18 1.95 -5.10
N ASN A 264 -15.05 1.38 -4.28
CA ASN A 264 -16.44 1.15 -4.66
C ASN A 264 -17.19 2.47 -4.91
N ARG A 265 -16.92 3.53 -4.13
CA ARG A 265 -17.47 4.87 -4.38
C ARG A 265 -16.96 5.49 -5.68
N ALA A 266 -15.67 5.42 -5.94
CA ALA A 266 -15.09 5.89 -7.20
C ALA A 266 -15.69 5.13 -8.40
N ARG A 267 -15.85 3.81 -8.28
CA ARG A 267 -16.47 3.01 -9.33
C ARG A 267 -17.90 3.46 -9.59
N LEU A 268 -18.71 3.61 -8.53
CA LEU A 268 -20.10 4.04 -8.63
C LEU A 268 -20.26 5.43 -9.27
N MET A 269 -19.37 6.37 -8.97
CA MET A 269 -19.38 7.71 -9.58
C MET A 269 -19.27 7.63 -11.10
N VAL A 270 -18.35 6.81 -11.59
CA VAL A 270 -18.10 6.67 -13.02
C VAL A 270 -19.19 5.86 -13.71
N ASP A 271 -19.66 4.78 -13.10
CA ASP A 271 -20.75 3.97 -13.66
C ASP A 271 -22.06 4.77 -13.77
N SER A 272 -22.27 5.68 -12.81
CA SER A 272 -23.38 6.66 -12.83
C SER A 272 -23.14 7.86 -13.75
N LYS A 273 -22.01 7.89 -14.46
CA LYS A 273 -21.59 8.98 -15.36
C LYS A 273 -21.64 10.35 -14.65
N LEU A 274 -21.12 10.42 -13.42
CA LEU A 274 -21.04 11.65 -12.63
C LEU A 274 -19.87 12.53 -13.09
N SER A 275 -20.07 13.22 -14.22
CA SER A 275 -19.07 14.13 -14.79
C SER A 275 -18.81 15.35 -13.91
N ASP A 276 -17.68 16.00 -14.11
CA ASP A 276 -17.34 17.25 -13.43
C ASP A 276 -18.39 18.34 -13.67
N ARG A 277 -18.99 18.38 -14.85
CA ARG A 277 -20.13 19.27 -15.14
C ARG A 277 -21.32 18.99 -14.21
N LYS A 278 -21.63 17.73 -13.91
CA LYS A 278 -22.69 17.37 -12.95
C LYS A 278 -22.30 17.76 -11.53
N LYS A 279 -21.03 17.58 -11.13
CA LYS A 279 -20.50 18.00 -9.83
C LYS A 279 -20.63 19.52 -9.64
N GLN A 280 -20.29 20.32 -10.66
CA GLN A 280 -20.48 21.77 -10.69
C GLN A 280 -21.95 22.16 -10.51
N ILE A 281 -22.87 21.52 -11.24
CA ILE A 281 -24.32 21.77 -11.13
C ILE A 281 -24.80 21.50 -9.69
N LEU A 282 -24.40 20.37 -9.09
CA LEU A 282 -24.79 20.01 -7.72
C LEU A 282 -24.27 21.02 -6.69
N MET A 283 -23.05 21.52 -6.88
CA MET A 283 -22.49 22.51 -5.98
C MET A 283 -23.13 23.89 -6.08
N LEU A 284 -23.44 24.33 -7.30
CA LEU A 284 -24.21 25.57 -7.48
C LEU A 284 -25.63 25.42 -6.92
N GLN A 285 -26.26 24.24 -7.07
CA GLN A 285 -27.56 23.97 -6.45
C GLN A 285 -27.48 24.03 -4.92
N ARG A 286 -26.42 23.49 -4.33
CA ARG A 286 -26.15 23.60 -2.87
C ARG A 286 -25.93 25.05 -2.43
N ALA A 287 -25.29 25.87 -3.26
CA ALA A 287 -25.12 27.30 -3.01
C ALA A 287 -26.43 28.12 -3.17
N GLY A 288 -27.54 27.48 -3.54
CA GLY A 288 -28.87 28.10 -3.60
C GLY A 288 -29.28 28.66 -4.96
N PHE A 289 -28.47 28.46 -6.00
CA PHE A 289 -28.81 28.91 -7.35
C PHE A 289 -29.94 28.06 -7.96
N ASN A 290 -30.86 28.72 -8.67
CA ASN A 290 -31.87 28.04 -9.45
C ASN A 290 -31.33 27.56 -10.81
N GLN A 291 -32.09 26.72 -11.52
CA GLN A 291 -31.61 26.12 -12.78
C GLN A 291 -31.24 27.15 -13.87
N SER A 292 -31.93 28.29 -13.93
CA SER A 292 -31.67 29.35 -14.91
C SER A 292 -30.36 30.09 -14.60
N GLU A 293 -30.08 30.33 -13.32
CA GLU A 293 -28.83 30.93 -12.86
C GLU A 293 -27.64 29.99 -13.07
N ILE A 294 -27.82 28.70 -12.76
CA ILE A 294 -26.80 27.67 -13.01
C ILE A 294 -26.48 27.59 -14.50
N ALA A 295 -27.51 27.57 -15.36
CA ALA A 295 -27.37 27.56 -16.80
C ALA A 295 -26.53 28.75 -17.31
N ARG A 296 -26.88 29.96 -16.86
CA ARG A 296 -26.15 31.20 -17.21
C ARG A 296 -24.68 31.13 -16.75
N ARG A 297 -24.44 30.66 -15.53
CA ARG A 297 -23.08 30.63 -14.94
C ARG A 297 -22.18 29.58 -15.57
N LEU A 298 -22.75 28.46 -16.04
CA LEU A 298 -22.01 27.39 -16.71
C LEU A 298 -21.98 27.54 -18.24
N GLY A 299 -22.67 28.53 -18.81
CA GLY A 299 -22.73 28.76 -20.25
C GLY A 299 -23.46 27.65 -21.02
N ILE A 300 -24.52 27.08 -20.43
CA ILE A 300 -25.31 25.99 -21.01
C ILE A 300 -26.81 26.30 -20.98
N GLU A 301 -27.60 25.53 -21.70
CA GLU A 301 -29.06 25.66 -21.66
C GLU A 301 -29.66 25.21 -20.32
N ARG A 302 -30.72 25.89 -19.87
CA ARG A 302 -31.51 25.47 -18.69
C ARG A 302 -31.99 24.02 -18.81
N GLN A 303 -32.37 23.61 -20.02
CA GLN A 303 -32.83 22.24 -20.27
C GLN A 303 -31.72 21.20 -20.05
N ALA A 304 -30.45 21.54 -20.36
CA ALA A 304 -29.31 20.68 -20.08
C ALA A 304 -29.08 20.53 -18.57
N VAL A 305 -29.27 21.59 -17.78
CA VAL A 305 -29.22 21.53 -16.30
C VAL A 305 -30.30 20.60 -15.76
N SER A 306 -31.55 20.75 -16.22
CA SER A 306 -32.66 19.90 -15.79
C SER A 306 -32.40 18.41 -16.07
N LYS A 307 -32.00 18.07 -17.30
CA LYS A 307 -31.64 16.69 -17.68
C LYS A 307 -30.47 16.14 -16.88
N ALA A 308 -29.44 16.96 -16.64
CA ALA A 308 -28.30 16.56 -15.82
C ALA A 308 -28.74 16.18 -14.40
N ILE A 309 -29.52 17.03 -13.73
CA ILE A 309 -30.04 16.79 -12.37
C ILE A 309 -30.91 15.52 -12.33
N ALA A 310 -31.81 15.35 -13.30
CA ALA A 310 -32.67 14.18 -13.39
C ALA A 310 -31.87 12.87 -13.53
N SER A 311 -30.76 12.90 -14.25
CA SER A 311 -29.88 11.74 -14.46
C SER A 311 -28.95 11.40 -13.28
N ILE A 312 -28.87 12.24 -12.25
CA ILE A 312 -27.98 12.03 -11.10
C ILE A 312 -28.69 11.19 -10.04
N PRO A 313 -28.14 10.00 -9.68
CA PRO A 313 -28.66 9.19 -8.59
C PRO A 313 -28.68 9.95 -7.25
N GLN A 314 -29.69 9.67 -6.42
CA GLN A 314 -29.90 10.38 -5.15
C GLN A 314 -28.70 10.30 -4.20
N ILE A 315 -27.94 9.19 -4.24
CA ILE A 315 -26.74 8.98 -3.42
C ILE A 315 -25.63 10.02 -3.64
N PHE A 316 -25.64 10.73 -4.78
CA PHE A 316 -24.68 11.78 -5.11
C PHE A 316 -25.22 13.19 -4.85
N ARG A 317 -26.48 13.33 -4.47
CA ARG A 317 -27.06 14.64 -4.19
C ARG A 317 -26.57 15.13 -2.83
N LEU A 318 -26.16 16.38 -2.78
CA LEU A 318 -25.76 17.03 -1.53
C LEU A 318 -27.01 17.51 -0.78
N SER A 319 -26.97 17.47 0.56
CA SER A 319 -28.01 18.09 1.38
C SER A 319 -28.09 19.59 1.06
N LEU A 320 -29.29 20.13 0.91
CA LEU A 320 -29.46 21.58 0.78
C LEU A 320 -29.27 22.23 2.15
N PRO A 321 -28.54 23.34 2.27
CA PRO A 321 -28.51 24.09 3.51
C PRO A 321 -29.93 24.51 3.87
N LYS A 322 -30.33 24.33 5.14
CA LYS A 322 -31.62 24.82 5.63
C LYS A 322 -31.64 26.33 5.37
N ARG A 323 -32.57 26.81 4.54
CA ARG A 323 -32.83 28.24 4.42
C ARG A 323 -33.21 28.72 5.82
N SER A 324 -32.41 29.59 6.42
CA SER A 324 -32.90 30.38 7.54
C SER A 324 -34.12 31.14 7.02
N ALA A 325 -35.28 30.86 7.61
CA ALA A 325 -36.45 31.70 7.41
C ALA A 325 -36.03 33.11 7.82
N ARG A 326 -35.98 34.02 6.84
CA ARG A 326 -36.05 35.45 7.10
C ARG A 326 -37.51 35.80 7.24
#